data_AF-A0A176Z0H1-F1
#
_entry.id   AF-A0A176Z0H1-F1
#
_cell.length_a   1.000
_cell.length_b   1.000
_cell.length_c   1.000
_cell.angle_alpha   90.00
_cell.angle_beta   90.00
_cell.angle_gamma   90.00
#
_symmetry.space_group_name_H-M   'P 1'
#
loop_
_entity.id
_entity.type
_entity.pdbx_description
1 polymer ?
#
loop_
_entity_poly.entity_id
_entity_poly.type
_entity_poly.pdbx_seq_one_letter_code
_entity_poly.pdbx_strand_id
1 'polypeptide(L)'
;MRMWQVAILVNLALAVGLGFGYSAWGHRLATLDSEVKTAQAQVERLTREREACFAGAPSGEQLWEGRGIVRAVYPRVLIVTHEEIPGLLPARTTGFRLADSANRGRAHAGDPIRFWLQGTGYDNNMLVRVEAW
;
A
#
# COMPACT_ATOMS: atom_id res chain seq x y z
N MET A 1 61.08 5.16 -23.97
CA MET A 1 59.72 5.22 -24.55
C MET A 1 59.38 6.69 -24.81
N ARG A 2 58.84 7.04 -25.99
CA ARG A 2 58.50 8.45 -26.30
C ARG A 2 57.20 8.81 -25.57
N MET A 3 57.19 9.90 -24.80
CA MET A 3 56.05 10.34 -23.95
C MET A 3 54.69 10.34 -24.67
N TRP A 4 54.68 10.64 -25.97
CA TRP A 4 53.47 10.63 -26.80
C TRP A 4 52.77 9.25 -26.88
N GLN A 5 53.52 8.16 -26.85
CA GLN A 5 52.95 6.80 -26.87
C GLN A 5 52.20 6.49 -25.56
N VAL A 6 52.69 6.99 -24.44
CA VAL A 6 52.05 6.81 -23.11
C VAL A 6 50.73 7.58 -23.07
N ALA A 7 50.71 8.82 -23.55
CA ALA A 7 49.49 9.62 -23.62
C ALA A 7 48.40 8.98 -24.49
N ILE A 8 48.77 8.35 -25.60
CA ILE A 8 47.82 7.60 -26.44
C ILE A 8 47.28 6.38 -25.73
N LEU A 9 48.14 5.57 -25.11
CA LEU A 9 47.73 4.35 -24.41
C LEU A 9 46.77 4.65 -23.25
N VAL A 10 47.02 5.72 -22.49
CA VAL A 10 46.17 6.14 -21.37
C VAL A 10 44.79 6.59 -21.86
N ASN A 11 44.72 7.43 -22.90
CA ASN A 11 43.44 7.86 -23.45
C ASN A 11 42.65 6.70 -24.06
N LEU A 12 43.34 5.75 -24.70
CA LEU A 12 42.70 4.59 -25.30
C LEU A 12 42.17 3.63 -24.23
N ALA A 13 42.92 3.41 -23.15
CA ALA A 13 42.45 2.65 -21.99
C ALA A 13 41.24 3.32 -21.31
N LEU A 14 41.27 4.64 -21.15
CA LEU A 14 40.13 5.41 -20.62
C LEU A 14 38.91 5.30 -21.52
N ALA A 15 39.06 5.48 -22.83
CA ALA A 15 37.96 5.39 -23.78
C ALA A 15 37.33 3.98 -23.81
N VAL A 16 38.16 2.94 -23.75
CA VAL A 16 37.67 1.55 -23.69
C VAL A 16 36.97 1.28 -22.35
N GLY A 17 37.53 1.72 -21.23
CA GLY A 17 36.91 1.57 -19.91
C GLY A 17 35.57 2.30 -19.77
N LEU A 18 35.50 3.54 -20.26
CA LEU A 18 34.27 4.33 -20.32
C LEU A 18 33.24 3.71 -21.26
N GLY A 19 33.66 3.26 -22.44
CA GLY A 19 32.77 2.62 -23.41
C GLY A 19 32.15 1.32 -22.90
N PHE A 20 32.95 0.46 -22.28
CA PHE A 20 32.47 -0.79 -21.66
C PHE A 20 31.60 -0.53 -20.42
N GLY A 21 31.98 0.44 -19.58
CA GLY A 21 31.18 0.81 -18.42
C GLY A 21 29.81 1.36 -18.81
N TYR A 22 29.77 2.25 -19.82
CA TYR A 22 28.54 2.87 -20.29
C TYR A 22 27.61 1.86 -20.99
N SER A 23 28.16 0.93 -21.79
CA SER A 23 27.36 -0.11 -22.44
C SER A 23 26.80 -1.13 -21.43
N ALA A 24 27.59 -1.55 -20.45
CA ALA A 24 27.13 -2.42 -19.38
C ALA A 24 26.05 -1.76 -18.52
N TRP A 25 26.17 -0.45 -18.25
CA TRP A 25 25.14 0.33 -17.55
C TRP A 25 23.86 0.46 -18.38
N GLY A 26 23.97 0.76 -19.68
CA GLY A 26 22.83 0.83 -20.59
C GLY A 26 22.03 -0.47 -20.67
N HIS A 27 22.71 -1.63 -20.69
CA HIS A 27 22.05 -2.93 -20.63
C HIS A 27 21.27 -3.15 -19.32
N ARG A 28 21.81 -2.70 -18.18
CA ARG A 28 21.12 -2.79 -16.88
C ARG A 28 19.89 -1.87 -16.81
N LEU A 29 19.95 -0.70 -17.45
CA LEU A 29 18.78 0.18 -17.56
C LEU A 29 17.66 -0.47 -18.38
N ALA A 30 17.99 -1.13 -19.48
CA ALA A 30 16.99 -1.81 -20.30
C ALA A 30 16.30 -2.97 -19.56
N THR A 31 17.03 -3.72 -18.74
CA THR A 31 16.43 -4.77 -17.89
C THR A 31 15.56 -4.17 -16.77
N LEU A 32 15.97 -3.06 -16.17
CA LEU A 32 15.16 -2.39 -15.15
C LEU A 32 13.87 -1.80 -15.73
N ASP A 33 13.92 -1.23 -16.94
CA ASP A 33 12.74 -0.71 -17.62
C ASP A 33 11.72 -1.81 -17.92
N SER A 34 12.17 -3.01 -18.31
CA SER A 34 11.26 -4.13 -18.53
C SER A 34 10.63 -4.63 -17.22
N GLU A 35 11.40 -4.72 -16.13
CA GLU A 35 10.88 -5.06 -14.81
C GLU A 35 9.81 -4.07 -14.34
N VAL A 36 10.08 -2.75 -14.45
CA VAL A 36 9.11 -1.71 -14.07
C VAL A 36 7.83 -1.82 -14.91
N LYS A 37 7.93 -2.02 -16.22
CA LYS A 37 6.76 -2.20 -17.08
C LYS A 37 5.93 -3.42 -16.69
N THR A 38 6.58 -4.54 -16.34
CA THR A 38 5.85 -5.73 -15.88
C THR A 38 5.14 -5.50 -14.55
N ALA A 39 5.78 -4.80 -13.61
CA ALA A 39 5.19 -4.45 -12.34
C ALA A 39 4.00 -3.50 -12.52
N GLN A 40 4.11 -2.50 -13.40
CA GLN A 40 3.02 -1.58 -13.73
C GLN A 40 1.81 -2.32 -14.32
N ALA A 41 2.04 -3.23 -15.26
CA ALA A 41 0.96 -4.03 -15.86
C ALA A 41 0.24 -4.92 -14.83
N GLN A 42 0.98 -5.45 -13.84
CA GLN A 42 0.39 -6.21 -12.73
C GLN A 42 -0.48 -5.33 -11.85
N VAL A 43 -0.01 -4.12 -11.50
CA VAL A 43 -0.78 -3.16 -10.71
C VAL A 43 -2.06 -2.77 -11.44
N GLU A 44 -1.99 -2.40 -12.72
CA GLU A 44 -3.18 -2.05 -13.52
C GLU A 44 -4.21 -3.18 -13.60
N ARG A 45 -3.75 -4.43 -13.68
CA ARG A 45 -4.63 -5.59 -13.66
C ARG A 45 -5.33 -5.73 -12.31
N LEU A 46 -4.57 -5.65 -11.21
CA LEU A 46 -5.12 -5.76 -9.85
C LEU A 46 -6.08 -4.62 -9.54
N THR A 47 -5.78 -3.40 -10.01
CA THR A 47 -6.68 -2.25 -9.86
C THR A 47 -7.99 -2.50 -10.59
N ARG A 48 -7.96 -3.01 -11.84
CA ARG A 48 -9.18 -3.37 -12.58
C ARG A 48 -9.98 -4.47 -11.91
N GLU A 49 -9.32 -5.51 -11.40
CA GLU A 49 -9.98 -6.59 -10.66
C GLU A 49 -10.64 -6.07 -9.37
N ARG A 50 -9.99 -5.14 -8.67
CA ARG A 50 -10.58 -4.44 -7.51
C ARG A 50 -11.77 -3.58 -7.92
N GLU A 51 -11.63 -2.74 -8.93
CA GLU A 51 -12.72 -1.88 -9.42
C GLU A 51 -13.94 -2.70 -9.85
N ALA A 52 -13.74 -3.84 -10.51
CA ALA A 52 -14.82 -4.75 -10.89
C ALA A 52 -15.51 -5.39 -9.68
N CYS A 53 -14.75 -5.73 -8.62
CA CYS A 53 -15.29 -6.29 -7.38
C CYS A 53 -16.09 -5.25 -6.57
N PHE A 54 -15.72 -3.98 -6.66
CA PHE A 54 -16.31 -2.87 -5.90
C PHE A 54 -17.12 -1.89 -6.78
N ALA A 55 -17.56 -2.31 -7.96
CA ALA A 55 -18.31 -1.50 -8.92
C ALA A 55 -19.63 -1.01 -8.31
N GLY A 56 -19.61 0.19 -7.73
CA GLY A 56 -20.74 0.78 -7.00
C GLY A 56 -20.33 1.68 -5.82
N ALA A 57 -19.08 1.60 -5.35
CA ALA A 57 -18.54 2.54 -4.36
C ALA A 57 -17.99 3.81 -5.05
N PRO A 58 -18.10 5.01 -4.43
CA PRO A 58 -17.46 6.22 -4.93
C PRO A 58 -15.97 5.97 -5.19
N SER A 59 -15.43 6.47 -6.30
CA SER A 59 -14.05 6.21 -6.73
C SER A 59 -13.04 6.42 -5.58
N GLY A 60 -12.40 5.35 -5.13
CA GLY A 60 -11.41 5.37 -4.05
C GLY A 60 -11.95 5.00 -2.66
N GLU A 61 -13.27 5.02 -2.41
CA GLU A 61 -13.83 4.50 -1.17
C GLU A 61 -13.91 2.98 -1.22
N GLN A 62 -13.14 2.32 -0.37
CA GLN A 62 -13.16 0.88 -0.17
C GLN A 62 -13.89 0.54 1.12
N LEU A 63 -14.61 -0.58 1.09
CA LEU A 63 -15.25 -1.17 2.26
C LEU A 63 -14.35 -2.30 2.77
N TRP A 64 -13.95 -2.24 4.03
CA TRP A 64 -13.23 -3.30 4.72
C TRP A 64 -14.07 -3.90 5.83
N GLU A 65 -14.00 -5.22 5.96
CA GLU A 65 -14.59 -5.95 7.07
C GLU A 65 -13.51 -6.27 8.11
N GLY A 66 -13.81 -6.00 9.37
CA GLY A 66 -12.96 -6.34 10.50
C GLY A 66 -13.73 -7.07 11.58
N ARG A 67 -13.02 -7.90 12.34
CA ARG A 67 -13.52 -8.56 13.54
C ARG A 67 -12.62 -8.21 14.71
N GLY A 68 -13.20 -8.07 15.89
CA GLY A 68 -12.41 -7.71 17.06
C GLY A 68 -13.22 -7.57 18.33
N ILE A 69 -12.52 -7.17 19.39
CA ILE A 69 -13.10 -6.93 20.71
C ILE A 69 -12.99 -5.45 21.02
N VAL A 70 -14.10 -4.85 21.44
CA VAL A 70 -14.15 -3.44 21.86
C VAL A 70 -13.35 -3.26 23.16
N ARG A 71 -12.41 -2.33 23.18
CA ARG A 71 -11.63 -1.97 24.37
C ARG A 71 -12.15 -0.73 25.07
N ALA A 72 -12.59 0.26 24.29
CA ALA A 72 -13.15 1.50 24.84
C ALA A 72 -14.07 2.19 23.83
N VAL A 73 -15.05 2.91 24.33
CA VAL A 73 -16.04 3.65 23.53
C VAL A 73 -15.94 5.13 23.91
N TYR A 74 -15.58 5.98 22.94
CA TYR A 74 -15.56 7.44 23.07
C TYR A 74 -16.59 8.09 22.15
N PRO A 75 -16.96 9.38 22.34
CA PRO A 75 -18.02 10.02 21.58
C PRO A 75 -17.86 9.97 20.05
N ARG A 76 -16.62 10.05 19.55
CA ARG A 76 -16.30 10.05 18.11
C ARG A 76 -15.37 8.91 17.68
N VAL A 77 -14.89 8.09 18.61
CA VAL A 77 -13.86 7.08 18.38
C VAL A 77 -14.20 5.79 19.12
N LEU A 78 -14.09 4.65 18.43
CA LEU A 78 -14.19 3.32 19.02
C LEU A 78 -12.80 2.68 19.03
N ILE A 79 -12.32 2.25 20.19
CA ILE A 79 -11.04 1.53 20.29
C ILE A 79 -11.34 0.04 20.26
N VAL A 80 -10.78 -0.66 19.27
CA VAL A 80 -11.01 -2.09 19.04
C VAL A 80 -9.67 -2.80 18.92
N THR A 81 -9.50 -3.90 19.65
CA THR A 81 -8.46 -4.90 19.36
C THR A 81 -9.00 -5.79 18.25
N HIS A 82 -8.53 -5.59 17.03
CA HIS A 82 -9.04 -6.27 15.85
C HIS A 82 -8.05 -7.32 15.33
N GLU A 83 -8.58 -8.34 14.67
CA GLU A 83 -7.82 -9.28 13.84
C GLU A 83 -7.24 -8.55 12.62
N GLU A 84 -6.45 -9.23 11.79
CA GLU A 84 -5.99 -8.65 10.54
C GLU A 84 -7.19 -8.22 9.68
N ILE A 85 -7.18 -6.96 9.23
CA ILE A 85 -8.16 -6.41 8.29
C ILE A 85 -7.50 -6.48 6.91
N PRO A 86 -7.90 -7.42 6.04
CA PRO A 86 -7.21 -7.66 4.78
C PRO A 86 -7.10 -6.40 3.93
N GLY A 87 -5.87 -6.01 3.59
CA GLY A 87 -5.60 -4.85 2.74
C GLY A 87 -5.70 -3.49 3.44
N LEU A 88 -5.90 -3.43 4.76
CA LEU A 88 -5.92 -2.17 5.52
C LEU A 88 -4.93 -2.15 6.69
N LEU A 89 -5.05 -3.09 7.64
CA LEU A 89 -4.28 -3.06 8.89
C LEU A 89 -3.99 -4.46 9.44
N PRO A 90 -2.77 -4.70 9.98
CA PRO A 90 -2.47 -5.94 10.69
C PRO A 90 -3.23 -6.00 12.03
N ALA A 91 -3.31 -7.21 12.61
CA ALA A 91 -3.97 -7.44 13.90
C ALA A 91 -3.32 -6.59 15.01
N ARG A 92 -4.07 -5.64 15.57
CA ARG A 92 -3.61 -4.73 16.63
C ARG A 92 -4.78 -4.01 17.29
N THR A 93 -4.48 -3.17 18.28
CA THR A 93 -5.47 -2.27 18.88
C THR A 93 -5.44 -0.92 18.18
N THR A 94 -6.56 -0.52 17.57
CA THR A 94 -6.67 0.73 16.80
C THR A 94 -7.94 1.48 17.19
N GLY A 95 -7.89 2.81 17.15
CA GLY A 95 -9.06 3.68 17.28
C GLY A 95 -9.65 4.03 15.91
N PHE A 96 -10.93 3.73 15.70
CA PHE A 96 -11.67 4.05 14.48
C PHE A 96 -12.66 5.18 14.71
N ARG A 97 -12.77 6.12 13.78
CA ARG A 97 -13.77 7.21 13.87
C ARG A 97 -15.14 6.69 13.47
N LEU A 98 -16.20 7.06 14.19
CA LEU A 98 -17.57 6.70 13.80
C LEU A 98 -18.08 7.67 12.73
N ALA A 99 -18.67 7.14 11.66
CA ALA A 99 -19.36 7.95 10.65
C ALA A 99 -20.68 8.53 11.19
N ASP A 100 -21.41 7.73 11.98
CA ASP A 100 -22.64 8.13 12.64
C ASP A 100 -22.62 7.72 14.12
N SER A 101 -23.09 8.63 14.97
CA SER A 101 -23.28 8.41 16.41
C SER A 101 -24.35 7.35 16.72
N ALA A 102 -25.27 7.05 15.79
CA ALA A 102 -26.27 6.01 15.94
C ALA A 102 -25.65 4.60 16.09
N ASN A 103 -24.48 4.37 15.50
CA ASN A 103 -23.75 3.10 15.61
C ASN A 103 -23.14 2.85 17.02
N ARG A 104 -23.19 3.85 17.90
CA ARG A 104 -22.72 3.73 19.30
C ARG A 104 -23.59 2.79 20.13
N GLY A 105 -24.89 2.74 19.86
CA GLY A 105 -25.89 2.17 20.77
C GLY A 105 -25.86 0.66 20.97
N ARG A 106 -24.92 -0.07 20.36
CA ARG A 106 -24.90 -1.54 20.39
C ARG A 106 -23.60 -2.17 20.90
N ALA A 107 -22.54 -1.40 21.13
CA ALA A 107 -21.22 -1.94 21.44
C ALA A 107 -20.70 -1.42 22.78
N HIS A 108 -20.41 -2.33 23.71
CA HIS A 108 -19.82 -2.06 25.02
C HIS A 108 -18.37 -2.56 25.07
N ALA A 109 -17.59 -2.02 26.01
CA ALA A 109 -16.23 -2.53 26.24
C ALA A 109 -16.29 -4.00 26.66
N GLY A 110 -15.52 -4.84 25.98
CA GLY A 110 -15.51 -6.29 26.14
C GLY A 110 -16.31 -7.04 25.06
N ASP A 111 -17.16 -6.37 24.29
CA ASP A 111 -18.00 -7.04 23.32
C ASP A 111 -17.20 -7.51 22.09
N PRO A 112 -17.38 -8.78 21.66
CA PRO A 112 -16.97 -9.22 20.33
C PRO A 112 -17.87 -8.58 19.28
N ILE A 113 -17.24 -7.93 18.30
CA ILE A 113 -17.94 -7.23 17.23
C ILE A 113 -17.38 -7.59 15.85
N ARG A 114 -18.29 -7.60 14.88
CA ARG A 114 -17.97 -7.49 13.46
C ARG A 114 -18.30 -6.08 12.99
N PHE A 115 -17.38 -5.43 12.31
CA PHE A 115 -17.53 -4.05 11.90
C PHE A 115 -17.07 -3.80 10.47
N TRP A 116 -17.62 -2.75 9.86
CA TRP A 116 -17.27 -2.33 8.51
C TRP A 116 -16.72 -0.92 8.51
N LEU A 117 -15.59 -0.76 7.84
CA LEU A 117 -14.91 0.51 7.63
C LEU A 117 -15.09 0.92 6.18
N GLN A 118 -15.47 2.17 5.93
CA GLN A 118 -15.51 2.76 4.59
C GLN A 118 -14.54 3.93 4.52
N GLY A 119 -13.79 4.05 3.43
CA GLY A 119 -12.90 5.18 3.25
C GLY A 119 -11.85 4.97 2.17
N THR A 120 -10.92 5.92 2.04
CA THR A 120 -9.93 5.93 0.95
C THR A 120 -8.57 5.35 1.33
N GLY A 121 -8.38 5.00 2.59
CA GLY A 121 -7.15 4.40 3.10
C GLY A 121 -7.08 4.40 4.62
N TYR A 122 -5.88 4.20 5.16
CA TYR A 122 -5.66 4.13 6.62
C TYR A 122 -6.06 5.41 7.37
N ASP A 123 -5.68 6.59 6.86
CA ASP A 123 -5.90 7.87 7.56
C ASP A 123 -7.32 8.44 7.38
N ASN A 124 -8.06 7.91 6.41
CA ASN A 124 -9.37 8.40 6.01
C ASN A 124 -10.37 7.25 5.87
N ASN A 125 -10.49 6.44 6.92
CA ASN A 125 -11.57 5.47 7.09
C ASN A 125 -12.49 5.84 8.24
N MET A 126 -13.75 5.46 8.10
CA MET A 126 -14.78 5.65 9.10
C MET A 126 -15.54 4.36 9.30
N LEU A 127 -15.93 4.09 10.53
CA LEU A 127 -16.75 2.96 10.91
C LEU A 127 -18.21 3.26 10.59
N VAL A 128 -18.75 2.49 9.65
CA VAL A 128 -20.09 2.68 9.05
C VAL A 128 -21.11 1.72 9.62
N ARG A 129 -20.69 0.54 10.07
CA ARG A 129 -21.58 -0.47 10.64
C ARG A 129 -20.87 -1.30 11.71
N VAL A 130 -21.61 -1.65 12.77
CA VAL A 130 -21.18 -2.58 13.83
C VAL A 130 -22.30 -3.58 14.13
N GLU A 131 -21.93 -4.85 14.19
CA GLU A 131 -22.77 -5.98 14.57
C GLU A 131 -22.10 -6.76 15.71
N ALA A 132 -22.91 -7.32 16.61
CA ALA A 132 -22.42 -8.27 17.60
C ALA A 132 -22.03 -9.57 16.90
N TRP A 133 -20.92 -10.18 17.32
CA TRP A 133 -20.37 -11.41 16.77
C TRP A 133 -20.46 -12.55 17.78
#